data_AF-A0A8S3BBT5-F1
#
_entry.id   AF-A0A8S3BBT5-F1
#
_cell.length_a   1.000
_cell.length_b   1.000
_cell.length_c   1.000
_cell.angle_alpha   90.00
_cell.angle_beta   90.00
_cell.angle_gamma   90.00
#
_symmetry.space_group_name_H-M   'P 1'
#
loop_
_entity.id
_entity.type
_entity.pdbx_description
1 polymer ?
#
loop_
_entity_poly.entity_id
_entity_poly.type
_entity_poly.pdbx_seq_one_letter_code
_entity_poly.pdbx_strand_id
1 'polypeptide(L)' 'LGKLSEQIPPPEEVNQELLPLLFEAISVNTNYTSKIEASTPEEGGLPKQIGNKTECALLD' A
#
# COMPACT_ATOMS: atom_id res chain seq x y z
N LEU A 1 6.38 -15.78 -16.69
CA LEU A 1 7.16 -15.26 -15.54
C LEU A 1 6.99 -13.76 -15.52
N GLY A 2 6.67 -13.16 -14.37
CA GLY A 2 6.46 -11.72 -14.25
C GLY A 2 7.76 -10.92 -14.42
N LYS A 3 7.66 -9.69 -14.91
CA LYS A 3 8.75 -8.70 -14.94
C LYS A 3 8.93 -8.14 -13.52
N LEU A 4 10.15 -8.18 -12.98
CA LEU A 4 10.50 -7.47 -11.75
C LEU A 4 10.97 -6.06 -12.12
N SER A 5 10.37 -5.03 -11.52
CA SER A 5 10.73 -3.63 -11.73
C SER A 5 11.37 -3.08 -10.45
N GLU A 6 12.52 -2.41 -10.58
CA GLU A 6 13.20 -1.76 -9.43
C GLU A 6 12.49 -0.47 -8.98
N GLN A 7 11.69 0.12 -9.87
CA GLN A 7 10.93 1.35 -9.64
C GLN A 7 9.46 1.11 -9.99
N ILE A 8 8.58 1.98 -9.48
CA ILE A 8 7.16 1.95 -9.83
C ILE A 8 7.04 2.09 -11.35
N PRO A 9 6.47 1.09 -12.04
CA PRO A 9 6.32 1.15 -13.49
C PRO A 9 5.30 2.23 -13.86
N PRO A 10 5.43 2.83 -15.06
CA PRO A 10 4.40 3.73 -15.56
C PRO A 10 3.08 2.95 -15.78
N PRO A 11 1.91 3.60 -15.68
CA PRO A 11 0.61 2.91 -15.72
C PRO A 11 0.38 2.06 -16.98
N GLU A 12 0.98 2.45 -18.10
CA GLU A 12 0.88 1.74 -19.38
C GLU A 12 1.60 0.40 -19.39
N GLU A 13 2.56 0.18 -18.46
CA GLU A 13 3.27 -1.08 -18.29
C GLU A 13 2.56 -2.06 -17.34
N VAL A 14 1.53 -1.60 -16.63
CA VAL A 14 0.74 -2.47 -15.74
C VAL A 14 -0.23 -3.30 -16.57
N ASN A 15 -0.22 -4.62 -16.36
CA ASN A 15 -1.18 -5.50 -17.03
C ASN A 15 -2.62 -5.20 -16.54
N GLN A 16 -3.45 -4.65 -17.44
CA GLN A 16 -4.81 -4.26 -17.13
C GLN A 16 -5.71 -5.45 -16.74
N GLU A 17 -5.40 -6.67 -17.19
CA GLU A 17 -6.14 -7.88 -16.82
C GLU A 17 -6.00 -8.22 -15.33
N LEU A 18 -4.97 -7.69 -14.65
CA LEU A 18 -4.74 -7.89 -13.22
C LEU A 18 -5.51 -6.88 -12.35
N LEU A 19 -6.02 -5.79 -12.92
CA LEU A 19 -6.72 -4.75 -12.16
C LEU A 19 -7.93 -5.30 -11.37
N PRO A 20 -8.80 -6.16 -11.93
CA PRO A 20 -9.92 -6.72 -11.17
C PRO A 20 -9.47 -7.53 -9.95
N LEU A 21 -8.40 -8.32 -10.09
CA LEU A 21 -7.83 -9.10 -8.99
C LEU A 21 -7.25 -8.18 -7.90
N LEU A 22 -6.59 -7.08 -8.31
CA LEU A 22 -6.04 -6.09 -7.39
C LEU A 22 -7.17 -5.42 -6.57
N PHE A 23 -8.25 -5.01 -7.24
CA PHE A 23 -9.42 -4.42 -6.58
C PHE A 23 -10.10 -5.39 -5.63
N GLU A 24 -10.23 -6.67 -6.01
CA GLU A 24 -10.80 -7.70 -5.15
C GLU A 24 -9.95 -7.90 -3.89
N ALA A 25 -8.62 -8.04 -4.04
CA ALA A 25 -7.70 -8.21 -2.91
C ALA A 25 -7.70 -7.01 -1.94
N ILE A 26 -7.82 -5.78 -2.47
CA ILE A 26 -7.95 -4.57 -1.66
C ILE A 26 -9.32 -4.50 -0.98
N SER A 27 -10.38 -4.98 -1.62
CA SER A 27 -11.74 -4.88 -1.07
C SER A 27 -12.05 -5.94 -0.01
N VAL A 28 -11.39 -7.11 -0.06
CA VAL A 28 -11.63 -8.23 0.87
C VAL A 28 -11.12 -7.94 2.28
N ASN A 29 -10.02 -7.22 2.42
CA ASN A 29 -9.44 -6.94 3.73
C ASN A 29 -9.90 -5.56 4.23
N THR A 30 -10.63 -5.55 5.35
CA THR A 30 -11.22 -4.34 5.94
C THR A 30 -10.28 -3.62 6.90
N ASN A 31 -9.09 -4.19 7.16
CA ASN A 31 -8.13 -3.66 8.11
C ASN A 31 -7.11 -2.71 7.47
N TYR A 32 -7.24 -2.42 6.17
CA TYR A 32 -6.47 -1.37 5.53
C TYR A 32 -6.90 0.00 6.06
N THR A 33 -5.94 0.87 6.35
CA THR A 33 -6.23 2.27 6.65
C THR A 33 -5.14 3.16 6.07
N SER A 34 -5.58 4.26 5.45
CA SER A 34 -4.69 5.34 5.01
C SER A 34 -4.44 6.36 6.13
N LYS A 35 -4.90 6.09 7.37
CA LYS A 35 -4.68 6.98 8.51
C LYS A 35 -3.24 6.85 9.00
N ILE A 36 -2.46 7.89 8.72
CA ILE A 36 -1.11 8.07 9.24
C ILE A 36 -1.18 9.01 10.44
N GLU A 37 -0.70 8.56 11.60
CA GLU A 37 -0.52 9.41 12.77
C GLU A 37 0.89 10.00 12.77
N ALA A 38 0.94 11.32 12.90
CA ALA A 38 2.20 12.03 13.09
C ALA A 38 2.83 11.62 14.43
N SER A 39 4.13 11.38 14.43
CA SER A 39 4.87 11.19 15.68
C SER A 39 4.74 12.44 16.55
N THR A 40 4.68 12.25 17.87
CA THR A 40 4.67 13.38 18.79
C THR A 40 6.03 14.10 18.74
N PRO A 41 6.06 15.43 18.97
CA PRO A 41 7.31 16.19 18.99
C PRO A 41 8.33 15.66 20.00
N GLU A 42 7.85 15.09 21.11
CA GLU A 42 8.69 14.49 22.16
C GLU A 42 9.30 13.14 21.74
N GLU A 43 8.63 12.37 20.88
CA GLU A 43 9.11 11.05 20.44
C GLU A 43 10.11 11.11 19.29
N GLY A 44 10.13 12.19 18.49
CA GLY A 44 11.06 12.35 17.36
C GLY A 44 11.15 11.10 16.47
N GLY A 45 10.21 10.93 15.52
CA GLY A 45 10.20 9.72 14.69
C GLY A 45 9.38 9.83 13.40
N LEU A 46 9.46 8.83 12.54
CA LEU A 46 8.69 8.75 11.30
C LEU A 46 7.19 8.56 11.59
N PRO A 47 6.29 9.16 10.78
CA PRO A 47 4.85 8.97 10.90
C PRO A 47 4.48 7.47 10.97
N LYS A 48 3.54 7.14 11.83
CA LYS A 48 3.11 5.75 12.08
C LYS A 48 1.77 5.52 11.41
N GLN A 49 1.68 4.56 10.50
CA GLN A 49 0.38 4.04 10.09
C GLN A 49 -0.34 3.40 11.27
N ILE A 50 -1.63 3.66 11.38
CA ILE A 50 -2.52 2.95 12.30
C ILE A 50 -2.94 1.63 11.64
N GLY A 51 -3.25 0.58 12.42
CA GLY A 51 -3.62 -0.73 11.86
C GLY A 51 -2.43 -1.68 11.61
N ASN A 52 -2.67 -2.74 10.83
CA ASN A 52 -1.64 -3.75 10.54
C ASN A 52 -0.68 -3.23 9.45
N LYS A 53 0.57 -3.04 9.84
CA LYS A 53 1.61 -2.47 8.97
C LYS A 53 1.88 -3.28 7.70
N THR A 54 1.75 -4.60 7.74
CA THR A 54 1.97 -5.44 6.57
C THR A 54 0.83 -5.32 5.58
N GLU A 55 -0.41 -5.23 6.07
CA GLU A 55 -1.59 -5.09 5.22
C GLU A 55 -1.68 -3.68 4.65
N CYS A 56 -1.55 -2.66 5.50
CA CYS A 56 -1.73 -1.26 5.12
C CYS A 56 -0.60 -0.72 4.22
N ALA A 57 0.58 -1.35 4.19
CA ALA A 57 1.64 -1.05 3.24
C ALA A 57 1.24 -1.29 1.76
N LEU A 58 0.15 -2.03 1.51
CA LEU A 58 -0.40 -2.17 0.17
C LEU A 58 -1.02 -0.86 -0.37
N LEU A 59 -1.38 0.08 0.51
CA LEU A 59 -2.03 1.34 0.15
C LEU A 59 -1.09 2.56 0.05
N ASP A 60 0.15 2.44 0.55
CA ASP A 60 1.17 3.50 0.49
C ASP A 60 1.92 3.48 -0.85
#